data_AF-A0A1M3P1R9-F1
#
_entry.id   AF-A0A1M3P1R9-F1
#
_cell.length_a   1.000
_cell.length_b   1.000
_cell.length_c   1.000
_cell.angle_alpha   90.00
_cell.angle_beta   90.00
_cell.angle_gamma   90.00
#
_symmetry.space_group_name_H-M   'P 1'
#
loop_
_entity.id
_entity.type
_entity.pdbx_description
1 polymer ?
#
loop_
_entity_poly.entity_id
_entity_poly.type
_entity_poly.pdbx_seq_one_letter_code
_entity_poly.pdbx_strand_id
1 'polypeptide(L)'
;MDVTVSEPDVAHPENDAALAAAAARNGRVAFPVFAEARELGGMPEEIEPIPAVAKVAAALGQVDVPIGDDRVARAAYLKAGLGSPYWPALGLALLQLDQPAAASPLPGLRDDDSNPRSPYLWERDNLVLLHYAGPDGSFGRVSYADVLDGQVPPSLLKGKWVLVGATADGMRDIIDTPVGTMPGVEYQANLLETLRRGMAILPLNLAGRCLLGMAMLALPLVLYGLPGLRRAWRAAAVAALACLLLSALLLRHAGLWWPPAACVALILAGAVLWELANRLDVLLRRRSRRRLLAASLGA
;
A
#
# COMPACT_ATOMS: atom_id res chain seq x y z
N MET A 1 -15.42 3.77 14.65
CA MET A 1 -15.26 2.50 15.39
C MET A 1 -14.57 1.52 14.46
N ASP A 2 -13.65 0.74 14.97
CA ASP A 2 -12.96 -0.36 14.30
C ASP A 2 -13.08 -1.61 15.18
N VAL A 3 -14.34 -2.02 15.39
CA VAL A 3 -14.74 -3.16 16.21
C VAL A 3 -15.87 -3.84 15.45
N THR A 4 -15.81 -5.17 15.35
CA THR A 4 -16.88 -5.99 14.78
C THR A 4 -18.12 -5.92 15.67
N VAL A 5 -19.23 -5.44 15.10
CA VAL A 5 -20.55 -5.44 15.75
C VAL A 5 -21.55 -6.11 14.81
N SER A 6 -21.20 -7.29 14.32
CA SER A 6 -21.92 -8.02 13.27
C SER A 6 -23.01 -8.95 13.79
N GLU A 7 -22.91 -9.33 15.06
CA GLU A 7 -23.86 -10.21 15.73
C GLU A 7 -24.51 -9.47 16.90
N PRO A 8 -25.82 -9.63 17.11
CA PRO A 8 -26.51 -9.02 18.24
C PRO A 8 -26.07 -9.69 19.55
N ASP A 9 -25.95 -8.90 20.61
CA ASP A 9 -25.70 -9.43 21.95
C ASP A 9 -26.98 -10.10 22.47
N VAL A 10 -26.99 -11.44 22.38
CA VAL A 10 -28.12 -12.26 22.84
C VAL A 10 -28.23 -12.25 24.38
N ALA A 11 -27.11 -12.04 25.09
CA ALA A 11 -27.09 -12.06 26.54
C ALA A 11 -27.54 -10.72 27.14
N HIS A 12 -27.16 -9.61 26.50
CA HIS A 12 -27.48 -8.25 26.95
C HIS A 12 -27.90 -7.34 25.78
N PRO A 13 -29.11 -7.52 25.20
CA PRO A 13 -29.59 -6.73 24.08
C PRO A 13 -29.64 -5.21 24.33
N GLU A 14 -29.71 -4.80 25.60
CA GLU A 14 -29.64 -3.40 26.03
C GLU A 14 -28.31 -2.72 25.68
N ASN A 15 -27.22 -3.48 25.56
CA ASN A 15 -25.91 -2.95 25.19
C ASN A 15 -25.89 -2.45 23.75
N ASP A 16 -26.46 -3.22 22.83
CA ASP A 16 -26.60 -2.86 21.42
C ASP A 16 -27.46 -1.61 21.27
N ALA A 17 -28.56 -1.54 22.02
CA ALA A 17 -29.43 -0.37 22.05
C ALA A 17 -28.71 0.86 22.62
N ALA A 18 -27.90 0.70 23.67
CA ALA A 18 -27.11 1.77 24.26
C ALA A 18 -26.04 2.30 23.29
N LEU A 19 -25.35 1.40 22.57
CA LEU A 19 -24.37 1.75 21.55
C LEU A 19 -25.03 2.52 20.38
N ALA A 20 -26.14 2.00 19.85
CA ALA A 20 -26.89 2.65 18.79
C ALA A 20 -27.39 4.03 19.24
N ALA A 21 -27.92 4.15 20.46
CA ALA A 21 -28.36 5.44 21.01
C ALA A 21 -27.18 6.42 21.19
N ALA A 22 -26.02 5.95 21.63
CA ALA A 22 -24.82 6.78 21.76
C ALA A 22 -24.31 7.26 20.40
N ALA A 23 -24.27 6.38 19.40
CA ALA A 23 -23.90 6.72 18.04
C ALA A 23 -24.86 7.76 17.44
N ALA A 24 -26.17 7.56 17.60
CA ALA A 24 -27.19 8.49 17.16
C ALA A 24 -27.06 9.87 17.82
N ARG A 25 -26.77 9.93 19.13
CA ARG A 25 -26.56 11.20 19.85
C ARG A 25 -25.34 11.97 19.36
N ASN A 26 -24.26 11.27 18.99
CA ASN A 26 -23.06 11.90 18.47
C ASN A 26 -23.24 12.35 17.01
N GLY A 27 -23.93 11.55 16.19
CA GLY A 27 -24.26 11.87 14.79
C GLY A 27 -23.08 11.88 13.81
N ARG A 28 -21.86 11.57 14.27
CA ARG A 28 -20.63 11.56 13.46
C ARG A 28 -19.81 10.28 13.66
N VAL A 29 -20.48 9.17 13.94
CA VAL A 29 -19.83 7.87 14.16
C VAL A 29 -19.83 7.06 12.87
N ALA A 30 -18.65 6.67 12.41
CA ALA A 30 -18.49 5.69 11.33
C ALA A 30 -18.24 4.28 11.90
N PHE A 31 -18.79 3.28 11.23
CA PHE A 31 -18.61 1.87 11.58
C PHE A 31 -17.92 1.09 10.47
N PRO A 32 -17.19 0.02 10.83
CA PRO A 32 -16.43 -0.77 9.87
C PRO A 32 -17.36 -1.75 9.11
N VAL A 33 -17.01 -2.02 7.87
CA VAL A 33 -17.54 -3.14 7.08
C VAL A 33 -16.38 -4.10 6.83
N PHE A 34 -16.56 -5.37 7.19
CA PHE A 34 -15.54 -6.40 6.98
C PHE A 34 -15.85 -7.22 5.73
N ALA A 35 -14.81 -7.75 5.11
CA ALA A 35 -14.93 -8.69 4.00
C ALA A 35 -14.35 -10.03 4.46
N GLU A 36 -15.21 -10.91 4.97
CA GLU A 36 -14.80 -12.21 5.50
C GLU A 36 -15.66 -13.32 4.92
N ALA A 37 -15.06 -14.50 4.72
CA ALA A 37 -15.83 -15.68 4.38
C ALA A 37 -16.36 -16.32 5.68
N ARG A 38 -17.66 -16.61 5.73
CA ARG A 38 -18.32 -17.23 6.89
C ARG A 38 -17.80 -18.66 7.18
N GLU A 39 -17.26 -19.32 6.16
CA GLU A 39 -16.61 -20.61 6.24
C GLU A 39 -15.19 -20.53 5.64
N LEU A 40 -14.26 -21.35 6.14
CA LEU A 40 -12.91 -21.47 5.58
C LEU A 40 -12.96 -21.89 4.11
N GLY A 41 -12.59 -20.98 3.20
CA GLY A 41 -12.66 -21.20 1.75
C GLY A 41 -14.02 -20.86 1.12
N GLY A 42 -14.96 -20.30 1.89
CA GLY A 42 -16.22 -19.77 1.39
C GLY A 42 -16.05 -18.49 0.58
N MET A 43 -17.14 -18.02 -0.02
CA MET A 43 -17.16 -16.73 -0.72
C MET A 43 -17.04 -15.59 0.31
N PRO A 44 -16.31 -14.51 -0.01
CA PRO A 44 -16.27 -13.34 0.85
C PRO A 44 -17.68 -12.75 0.97
N GLU A 45 -18.13 -12.52 2.20
CA GLU A 45 -19.37 -11.84 2.53
C GLU A 45 -19.04 -10.45 3.10
N GLU A 46 -19.93 -9.50 2.81
CA GLU A 46 -19.89 -8.19 3.43
C GLU A 46 -20.54 -8.27 4.81
N ILE A 47 -19.71 -8.11 5.84
CA ILE A 47 -20.16 -8.11 7.22
C ILE A 47 -20.35 -6.66 7.66
N GLU A 48 -21.60 -6.23 7.61
CA GLU A 48 -22.05 -4.95 8.14
C GLU A 48 -22.32 -5.03 9.66
N PRO A 49 -22.36 -3.89 10.35
CA PRO A 49 -22.87 -3.83 11.72
C PRO A 49 -24.33 -4.29 11.79
N ILE A 50 -24.77 -4.70 12.98
CA ILE A 50 -26.17 -5.04 13.24
C ILE A 50 -27.11 -3.91 12.77
N PRO A 51 -28.31 -4.23 12.26
CA PRO A 51 -29.21 -3.23 11.66
C PRO A 51 -29.51 -2.02 12.56
N ALA A 52 -29.57 -2.23 13.88
CA ALA A 52 -29.79 -1.16 14.85
C ALA A 52 -28.67 -0.09 14.83
N VAL A 53 -27.42 -0.53 14.64
CA VAL A 53 -26.23 0.33 14.56
C VAL A 53 -26.04 0.87 13.14
N ALA A 54 -26.19 0.04 12.11
CA ALA A 54 -26.05 0.45 10.72
C ALA A 54 -27.01 1.60 10.35
N LYS A 55 -28.25 1.59 10.88
CA LYS A 55 -29.25 2.63 10.63
C LYS A 55 -28.88 4.00 11.21
N VAL A 56 -28.09 4.05 12.27
CA VAL A 56 -27.68 5.29 12.96
C VAL A 56 -26.24 5.70 12.65
N ALA A 57 -25.51 4.86 11.91
CA ALA A 57 -24.15 5.15 11.47
C ALA A 57 -24.16 6.38 10.55
N ALA A 58 -23.27 7.34 10.83
CA ALA A 58 -23.10 8.50 9.96
C ALA A 58 -22.40 8.12 8.65
N ALA A 59 -21.54 7.09 8.69
CA ALA A 59 -20.92 6.48 7.53
C ALA A 59 -20.57 5.01 7.83
N LEU A 60 -20.44 4.23 6.77
CA LEU A 60 -19.87 2.89 6.79
C LEU A 60 -18.61 2.90 5.93
N GLY A 61 -17.57 2.18 6.36
CA GLY A 61 -16.34 2.10 5.60
C GLY A 61 -15.61 0.78 5.80
N GLN A 62 -15.03 0.27 4.74
CA GLN A 62 -14.31 -1.00 4.76
C GLN A 62 -12.96 -0.88 5.50
N VAL A 63 -12.50 -1.98 6.11
CA VAL A 63 -11.23 -2.04 6.86
C VAL A 63 -10.22 -3.06 6.29
N ASP A 64 -10.38 -3.43 5.02
CA ASP A 64 -9.47 -4.27 4.24
C ASP A 64 -8.03 -3.71 4.25
N VAL A 65 -7.09 -4.61 4.51
CA VAL A 65 -5.66 -4.31 4.60
C VAL A 65 -4.94 -5.13 3.53
N PRO A 66 -4.45 -4.51 2.45
CA PRO A 66 -3.70 -5.25 1.45
C PRO A 66 -2.30 -5.57 1.98
N ILE A 67 -2.11 -6.83 2.30
CA ILE A 67 -0.85 -7.39 2.77
C ILE A 67 -0.01 -7.80 1.55
N GLY A 68 1.24 -7.31 1.48
CA GLY A 68 2.17 -7.69 0.40
C GLY A 68 2.63 -9.15 0.51
N ASP A 69 3.29 -9.65 -0.53
CA ASP A 69 3.83 -11.03 -0.56
C ASP A 69 4.82 -11.31 0.59
N ASP A 70 5.47 -10.26 1.09
CA ASP A 70 6.38 -10.30 2.23
C ASP A 70 5.68 -10.13 3.59
N ARG A 71 4.34 -10.23 3.61
CA ARG A 71 3.46 -10.05 4.77
C ARG A 71 3.44 -8.65 5.38
N VAL A 72 4.04 -7.66 4.72
CA VAL A 72 4.09 -6.28 5.23
C VAL A 72 3.05 -5.41 4.53
N ALA A 73 2.17 -4.78 5.31
CA ALA A 73 1.19 -3.82 4.82
C ALA A 73 1.89 -2.48 4.51
N ARG A 74 1.73 -1.98 3.28
CA ARG A 74 2.32 -0.69 2.82
C ARG A 74 1.31 0.21 2.13
N ALA A 75 0.17 -0.34 1.78
CA ALA A 75 -0.78 0.25 0.87
C ALA A 75 -2.17 0.13 1.46
N ALA A 76 -3.10 0.92 0.96
CA ALA A 76 -4.53 0.81 1.22
C ALA A 76 -5.28 1.00 -0.09
N TYR A 77 -6.42 0.31 -0.22
CA TYR A 77 -7.39 0.61 -1.27
C TYR A 77 -8.41 1.59 -0.71
N LEU A 78 -8.63 2.72 -1.39
CA LEU A 78 -9.60 3.71 -0.90
C LEU A 78 -11.04 3.30 -1.16
N LYS A 79 -11.26 2.37 -2.09
CA LYS A 79 -12.56 1.81 -2.43
C LYS A 79 -12.44 0.29 -2.51
N ALA A 80 -13.39 -0.42 -1.90
CA ALA A 80 -13.50 -1.87 -2.07
C ALA A 80 -14.97 -2.32 -1.90
N GLY A 81 -15.30 -3.55 -2.29
CA GLY A 81 -16.66 -4.07 -2.19
C GLY A 81 -16.88 -5.35 -3.00
N LEU A 82 -17.95 -6.07 -2.72
CA LEU A 82 -18.32 -7.30 -3.41
C LEU A 82 -18.92 -6.97 -4.78
N GLY A 83 -18.28 -7.45 -5.84
CA GLY A 83 -18.68 -7.24 -7.24
C GLY A 83 -18.54 -5.81 -7.77
N SER A 84 -18.28 -4.82 -6.90
CA SER A 84 -17.83 -3.48 -7.30
C SER A 84 -17.23 -2.73 -6.09
N PRO A 85 -16.27 -1.81 -6.30
CA PRO A 85 -15.60 -1.10 -5.22
C PRO A 85 -16.41 0.11 -4.73
N TYR A 86 -17.52 -0.11 -4.01
CA TYR A 86 -18.39 0.99 -3.54
C TYR A 86 -18.17 1.42 -2.09
N TRP A 87 -17.66 0.56 -1.20
CA TRP A 87 -17.34 0.97 0.17
C TRP A 87 -16.10 1.85 0.20
N PRO A 88 -16.15 3.06 0.76
CA PRO A 88 -14.95 3.83 1.06
C PRO A 88 -14.15 3.11 2.16
N ALA A 89 -12.82 3.23 2.16
CA ALA A 89 -12.03 2.83 3.33
C ALA A 89 -12.49 3.59 4.58
N LEU A 90 -12.43 2.99 5.76
CA LEU A 90 -12.90 3.60 7.01
C LEU A 90 -12.23 4.96 7.28
N GLY A 91 -10.91 5.07 7.05
CA GLY A 91 -10.20 6.34 7.13
C GLY A 91 -10.71 7.39 6.14
N LEU A 92 -11.09 6.99 4.92
CA LEU A 92 -11.70 7.89 3.93
C LEU A 92 -13.12 8.30 4.35
N ALA A 93 -13.93 7.36 4.84
CA ALA A 93 -15.28 7.64 5.33
C ALA A 93 -15.28 8.67 6.45
N LEU A 94 -14.35 8.53 7.41
CA LEU A 94 -14.14 9.49 8.50
C LEU A 94 -13.72 10.87 7.99
N LEU A 95 -12.83 10.92 6.99
CA LEU A 95 -12.43 12.18 6.36
C LEU A 95 -13.60 12.86 5.64
N GLN A 96 -14.44 12.09 4.96
CA GLN A 96 -15.60 12.59 4.22
C GLN A 96 -16.71 13.13 5.14
N LEU A 97 -16.85 12.61 6.36
CA LEU A 97 -17.77 13.15 7.37
C LEU A 97 -17.38 14.57 7.84
N ASP A 98 -16.10 14.90 7.78
CA ASP A 98 -15.60 16.24 8.12
C ASP A 98 -15.48 17.13 6.86
N GLN A 99 -15.04 16.55 5.75
CA GLN A 99 -14.73 17.22 4.49
C GLN A 99 -15.39 16.50 3.31
N PRO A 100 -16.68 16.78 3.01
CA PRO A 100 -17.41 16.10 1.93
C PRO A 100 -16.75 16.24 0.56
N ALA A 101 -16.00 17.33 0.33
CA ALA A 101 -15.28 17.60 -0.91
C ALA A 101 -14.05 16.69 -1.12
N ALA A 102 -13.58 15.96 -0.09
CA ALA A 102 -12.53 14.95 -0.24
C ALA A 102 -12.93 13.77 -1.16
N ALA A 103 -14.17 13.76 -1.66
CA ALA A 103 -14.76 12.72 -2.49
C ALA A 103 -14.42 12.78 -3.99
N SER A 104 -13.79 13.84 -4.54
CA SER A 104 -13.49 13.86 -5.98
C SER A 104 -12.42 14.86 -6.46
N PRO A 105 -11.49 14.43 -7.33
CA PRO A 105 -11.18 13.04 -7.66
C PRO A 105 -10.46 12.35 -6.49
N LEU A 106 -10.78 11.08 -6.22
CA LEU A 106 -10.04 10.29 -5.25
C LEU A 106 -8.62 10.01 -5.77
N PRO A 107 -7.58 10.15 -4.93
CA PRO A 107 -6.23 9.75 -5.31
C PRO A 107 -6.13 8.23 -5.43
N GLY A 108 -5.04 7.74 -6.03
CA GLY A 108 -4.73 6.32 -6.11
C GLY A 108 -4.63 5.79 -7.53
N LEU A 109 -3.93 4.67 -7.67
CA LEU A 109 -3.88 3.91 -8.89
C LEU A 109 -5.21 3.19 -9.08
N ARG A 110 -5.85 3.47 -10.22
CA ARG A 110 -7.12 2.88 -10.62
C ARG A 110 -6.89 1.47 -11.16
N ASP A 111 -7.83 0.57 -10.88
CA ASP A 111 -7.92 -0.71 -11.57
C ASP A 111 -8.75 -0.51 -12.84
N ASP A 112 -8.09 -0.20 -13.96
CA ASP A 112 -8.73 0.12 -15.25
C ASP A 112 -9.19 -1.13 -16.02
N ASP A 113 -9.22 -2.30 -15.37
CA ASP A 113 -9.58 -3.56 -16.00
C ASP A 113 -11.08 -3.57 -16.33
N SER A 114 -11.42 -3.25 -17.58
CA SER A 114 -12.78 -3.08 -18.06
C SER A 114 -13.58 -4.38 -18.21
N ASN A 115 -12.99 -5.52 -17.82
CA ASN A 115 -13.62 -6.82 -17.95
C ASN A 115 -14.61 -7.01 -16.79
N PRO A 116 -15.89 -7.33 -17.04
CA PRO A 116 -16.84 -7.60 -15.97
C PRO A 116 -16.32 -8.73 -15.08
N ARG A 117 -16.00 -8.38 -13.84
CA ARG A 117 -15.55 -9.31 -12.82
C ARG A 117 -16.75 -10.03 -12.21
N SER A 118 -16.46 -11.16 -11.55
CA SER A 118 -17.50 -11.94 -10.88
C SER A 118 -18.16 -11.08 -9.80
N PRO A 119 -19.51 -11.05 -9.70
CA PRO A 119 -20.20 -10.34 -8.64
C PRO A 119 -19.90 -10.88 -7.24
N TYR A 120 -19.22 -12.03 -7.15
CA TYR A 120 -18.80 -12.68 -5.90
C TYR A 120 -17.34 -12.40 -5.55
N LEU A 121 -16.64 -11.55 -6.32
CA LEU A 121 -15.25 -11.20 -6.05
C LEU A 121 -15.19 -9.91 -5.22
N TRP A 122 -14.31 -9.89 -4.22
CA TRP A 122 -13.97 -8.66 -3.52
C TRP A 122 -13.10 -7.78 -4.42
N GLU A 123 -13.70 -6.73 -4.95
CA GLU A 123 -13.06 -5.76 -5.82
C GLU A 123 -12.46 -4.62 -5.02
N ARG A 124 -11.35 -4.08 -5.53
CA ARG A 124 -10.51 -3.09 -4.86
C ARG A 124 -10.08 -2.06 -5.88
N ASP A 125 -10.08 -0.79 -5.50
CA ASP A 125 -9.74 0.32 -6.39
C ASP A 125 -9.11 1.48 -5.62
N ASN A 126 -8.51 2.42 -6.36
CA ASN A 126 -7.82 3.57 -5.80
C ASN A 126 -6.70 3.15 -4.83
N LEU A 127 -5.73 2.37 -5.32
CA LEU A 127 -4.58 1.93 -4.52
C LEU A 127 -3.66 3.12 -4.20
N VAL A 128 -3.42 3.36 -2.91
CA VAL A 128 -2.45 4.33 -2.40
C VAL A 128 -1.43 3.65 -1.51
N LEU A 129 -0.20 4.15 -1.49
CA LEU A 129 0.79 3.77 -0.50
C LEU A 129 0.71 4.73 0.70
N LEU A 130 0.85 4.17 1.90
CA LEU A 130 0.70 4.89 3.16
C LEU A 130 1.97 5.64 3.53
N HIS A 131 1.81 6.84 4.07
CA HIS A 131 2.88 7.55 4.75
C HIS A 131 2.66 7.40 6.26
N TYR A 132 3.32 6.39 6.84
CA TYR A 132 3.20 6.10 8.27
C TYR A 132 3.72 7.27 9.11
N ALA A 133 2.94 7.66 10.12
CA ALA A 133 3.32 8.71 11.07
C ALA A 133 4.55 8.31 11.92
N GLY A 134 4.74 7.01 12.13
CA GLY A 134 5.84 6.43 12.89
C GLY A 134 5.53 4.99 13.33
N PRO A 135 6.34 4.41 14.23
CA PRO A 135 6.09 3.08 14.81
C PRO A 135 4.83 3.04 15.69
N ASP A 136 4.53 1.87 16.24
CA ASP A 136 3.45 1.68 17.21
C ASP A 136 3.46 2.75 18.32
N GLY A 137 2.28 3.32 18.61
CA GLY A 137 2.11 4.35 19.63
C GLY A 137 2.40 5.77 19.15
N SER A 138 2.49 5.99 17.83
CA SER A 138 2.62 7.34 17.25
C SER A 138 1.38 8.21 17.44
N PHE A 139 0.23 7.59 17.70
CA PHE A 139 -1.01 8.27 18.04
C PHE A 139 -1.30 8.13 19.54
N GLY A 140 -1.85 9.18 20.16
CA GLY A 140 -2.23 9.14 21.57
C GLY A 140 -3.31 8.08 21.84
N ARG A 141 -3.13 7.26 22.88
CA ARG A 141 -4.03 6.17 23.26
C ARG A 141 -4.58 6.38 24.66
N VAL A 142 -5.84 6.00 24.84
CA VAL A 142 -6.50 5.91 26.14
C VAL A 142 -7.31 4.63 26.19
N SER A 143 -7.43 4.02 27.36
CA SER A 143 -8.25 2.83 27.57
C SER A 143 -9.73 3.17 27.37
N TYR A 144 -10.43 2.36 26.58
CA TYR A 144 -11.88 2.53 26.39
C TYR A 144 -12.65 2.37 27.71
N ALA A 145 -12.23 1.44 28.58
CA ALA A 145 -12.82 1.25 29.89
C ALA A 145 -12.65 2.50 30.77
N ASP A 146 -11.46 3.10 30.78
CA ASP A 146 -11.17 4.30 31.57
C ASP A 146 -11.99 5.51 31.08
N VAL A 147 -12.31 5.56 29.78
CA VAL A 147 -13.22 6.57 29.21
C VAL A 147 -14.65 6.35 29.71
N LEU A 148 -15.13 5.11 29.74
CA LEU A 148 -16.46 4.78 30.26
C LEU A 148 -16.58 5.05 31.77
N ASP A 149 -15.52 4.79 32.52
CA ASP A 149 -15.44 5.04 33.96
C ASP A 149 -15.23 6.54 34.30
N GLY A 150 -15.09 7.40 33.30
CA GLY A 150 -14.92 8.85 33.48
C GLY A 150 -13.54 9.26 34.00
N GLN A 151 -12.54 8.38 33.92
CA GLN A 151 -11.17 8.64 34.38
C GLN A 151 -10.37 9.47 33.36
N VAL A 152 -10.82 9.51 32.11
CA VAL A 152 -10.16 10.29 31.04
C VAL A 152 -10.79 11.68 30.92
N PRO A 153 -10.01 12.77 31.02
CA PRO A 153 -10.52 14.13 30.86
C PRO A 153 -11.18 14.35 29.48
N PRO A 154 -12.41 14.90 29.39
CA PRO A 154 -13.10 15.12 28.11
C PRO A 154 -12.34 16.01 27.13
N SER A 155 -11.45 16.88 27.64
CA SER A 155 -10.58 17.75 26.83
C SER A 155 -9.60 16.97 25.96
N LEU A 156 -9.26 15.72 26.31
CA LEU A 156 -8.41 14.87 25.50
C LEU A 156 -9.10 14.35 24.23
N LEU A 157 -10.43 14.25 24.23
CA LEU A 157 -11.21 13.67 23.14
C LEU A 157 -11.95 14.71 22.30
N LYS A 158 -12.32 15.84 22.92
CA LYS A 158 -13.14 16.87 22.27
C LYS A 158 -12.45 17.47 21.04
N GLY A 159 -13.16 17.47 19.90
CA GLY A 159 -12.68 18.06 18.64
C GLY A 159 -11.60 17.24 17.94
N LYS A 160 -11.40 15.96 18.31
CA LYS A 160 -10.48 15.04 17.66
C LYS A 160 -11.22 13.93 16.94
N TRP A 161 -10.60 13.35 15.90
CA TRP A 161 -11.00 12.03 15.44
C TRP A 161 -10.56 11.00 16.49
N VAL A 162 -11.53 10.22 16.97
CA VAL A 162 -11.29 9.15 17.94
C VAL A 162 -11.59 7.83 17.24
N LEU A 163 -10.55 7.01 17.08
CA LEU A 163 -10.69 5.66 16.59
C LEU A 163 -10.70 4.73 17.82
N VAL A 164 -11.71 3.89 17.90
CA VAL A 164 -11.89 2.91 18.98
C VAL A 164 -11.77 1.55 18.33
N GLY A 165 -10.81 0.76 18.79
CA GLY A 165 -10.55 -0.56 18.26
C GLY A 165 -9.71 -1.38 19.23
N ALA A 166 -9.53 -2.64 18.90
CA ALA A 166 -8.83 -3.59 19.71
C ALA A 166 -7.30 -3.34 19.64
N THR A 167 -6.63 -3.19 20.78
CA THR A 167 -5.18 -2.88 20.84
C THR A 167 -4.38 -3.82 21.74
N ALA A 168 -5.03 -4.78 22.41
CA ALA A 168 -4.35 -5.73 23.28
C ALA A 168 -3.55 -6.78 22.48
N ASP A 169 -2.35 -7.08 22.98
CA ASP A 169 -1.44 -8.07 22.42
C ASP A 169 -2.09 -9.48 22.45
N GLY A 170 -1.99 -10.23 21.36
CA GLY A 170 -2.63 -11.55 21.19
C GLY A 170 -4.01 -11.56 20.51
N MET A 171 -4.57 -10.39 20.15
CA MET A 171 -5.70 -10.33 19.23
C MET A 171 -5.23 -10.47 17.78
N ARG A 172 -6.06 -11.06 16.92
CA ARG A 172 -5.75 -11.38 15.50
C ARG A 172 -5.54 -10.16 14.58
N ASP A 173 -5.51 -8.96 15.15
CA ASP A 173 -5.52 -7.68 14.45
C ASP A 173 -4.18 -6.91 14.62
N ILE A 174 -3.07 -7.64 14.67
CA ILE A 174 -1.72 -7.07 14.62
C ILE A 174 -1.20 -7.17 13.20
N ILE A 175 -0.76 -6.04 12.67
CA ILE A 175 -0.33 -5.89 11.28
C ILE A 175 1.17 -5.56 11.24
N ASP A 176 1.92 -6.32 10.45
CA ASP A 176 3.31 -6.02 10.14
C ASP A 176 3.38 -4.83 9.15
N THR A 177 4.10 -3.77 9.52
CA THR A 177 4.31 -2.59 8.68
C THR A 177 5.81 -2.27 8.55
N PRO A 178 6.24 -1.43 7.59
CA PRO A 178 7.65 -1.05 7.45
C PRO A 178 8.26 -0.38 8.68
N VAL A 179 7.44 0.12 9.60
CA VAL A 179 7.84 0.84 10.81
C VAL A 179 7.64 0.03 12.09
N GLY A 180 7.28 -1.26 11.98
CA GLY A 180 7.03 -2.17 13.10
C GLY A 180 5.65 -2.81 13.04
N THR A 181 5.33 -3.62 14.05
CA THR A 181 3.99 -4.19 14.24
C THR A 181 3.08 -3.18 14.91
N MET A 182 1.85 -3.02 14.42
CA MET A 182 0.85 -2.14 15.04
C MET A 182 -0.56 -2.73 14.98
N PRO A 183 -1.48 -2.32 15.86
CA PRO A 183 -2.89 -2.71 15.79
C PRO A 183 -3.61 -2.20 14.52
N GLY A 184 -4.62 -2.91 14.04
CA GLY A 184 -5.45 -2.53 12.90
C GLY A 184 -6.03 -1.13 12.99
N VAL A 185 -6.51 -0.75 14.18
CA VAL A 185 -7.03 0.60 14.43
C VAL A 185 -5.97 1.70 14.23
N GLU A 186 -4.69 1.42 14.52
CA GLU A 186 -3.61 2.38 14.26
C GLU A 186 -3.22 2.42 12.79
N TYR A 187 -3.32 1.29 12.08
CA TYR A 187 -3.21 1.27 10.63
C TYR A 187 -4.30 2.15 9.98
N GLN A 188 -5.55 2.07 10.45
CA GLN A 188 -6.63 2.95 9.98
C GLN A 188 -6.38 4.43 10.32
N ALA A 189 -5.78 4.71 11.48
CA ALA A 189 -5.35 6.06 11.86
C ALA A 189 -4.26 6.61 10.92
N ASN A 190 -3.30 5.78 10.53
CA ASN A 190 -2.27 6.13 9.54
C ASN A 190 -2.87 6.42 8.16
N LEU A 191 -3.87 5.64 7.73
CA LEU A 191 -4.61 5.90 6.49
C LEU A 191 -5.33 7.26 6.55
N LEU A 192 -6.10 7.50 7.62
CA LEU A 192 -6.78 8.78 7.83
C LEU A 192 -5.79 9.95 7.80
N GLU A 193 -4.67 9.84 8.52
CA GLU A 193 -3.66 10.90 8.59
C GLU A 193 -2.96 11.14 7.25
N THR A 194 -2.66 10.05 6.52
CA THR A 194 -2.09 10.11 5.16
C THR A 194 -3.00 10.90 4.22
N LEU A 195 -4.29 10.57 4.21
CA LEU A 195 -5.28 11.24 3.37
C LEU A 195 -5.51 12.69 3.80
N ARG A 196 -5.68 12.92 5.09
CA ARG A 196 -5.93 14.26 5.67
C ARG A 196 -4.82 15.25 5.35
N ARG A 197 -3.56 14.80 5.36
CA ARG A 197 -2.40 15.65 5.01
C ARG A 197 -2.12 15.72 3.51
N GLY A 198 -2.85 14.96 2.68
CA GLY A 198 -2.56 14.86 1.25
C GLY A 198 -1.19 14.24 0.96
N MET A 199 -0.70 13.35 1.82
CA MET A 199 0.61 12.70 1.71
C MET A 199 0.52 11.27 1.13
N ALA A 200 -0.61 10.92 0.52
CA ALA A 200 -0.78 9.63 -0.12
C ALA A 200 0.26 9.46 -1.24
N ILE A 201 1.03 8.38 -1.17
CA ILE A 201 2.04 8.07 -2.18
C ILE A 201 1.37 7.28 -3.29
N LEU A 202 1.53 7.73 -4.53
CA LEU A 202 0.84 7.16 -5.69
C LEU A 202 1.79 6.26 -6.47
N PRO A 203 1.50 4.95 -6.58
CA PRO A 203 2.26 4.11 -7.49
C PRO A 203 1.99 4.54 -8.94
N LEU A 204 3.04 4.61 -9.76
CA LEU A 204 2.87 4.90 -11.19
C LEU A 204 1.96 3.85 -11.84
N ASN A 205 1.18 4.25 -12.84
CA ASN A 205 0.42 3.31 -13.67
C ASN A 205 1.36 2.46 -14.54
N LEU A 206 0.83 1.39 -15.14
CA LEU A 206 1.62 0.46 -15.95
C LEU A 206 2.34 1.17 -17.10
N ALA A 207 1.65 2.06 -17.82
CA ALA A 207 2.23 2.82 -18.92
C ALA A 207 3.41 3.69 -18.47
N GLY A 208 3.26 4.44 -17.37
CA GLY A 208 4.32 5.27 -16.79
C GLY A 208 5.50 4.44 -16.29
N ARG A 209 5.24 3.30 -15.64
CA ARG A 209 6.29 2.35 -15.22
C ARG A 209 7.09 1.83 -16.41
N CYS A 210 6.41 1.40 -17.47
CA CYS A 210 7.04 0.88 -18.67
C CYS A 210 7.82 1.94 -19.44
N LEU A 211 7.23 3.12 -19.66
CA LEU A 211 7.88 4.22 -20.37
C LEU A 211 9.16 4.66 -19.64
N LEU A 212 9.07 4.87 -18.33
CA LEU A 212 10.21 5.25 -17.51
C LEU A 212 11.25 4.13 -17.45
N GLY A 213 10.82 2.89 -17.31
CA GLY A 213 11.69 1.71 -17.33
C GLY A 213 12.46 1.58 -18.64
N MET A 214 11.80 1.71 -19.79
CA MET A 214 12.45 1.67 -21.11
C MET A 214 13.44 2.82 -21.28
N ALA A 215 13.07 4.04 -20.88
CA ALA A 215 13.97 5.19 -20.93
C ALA A 215 15.23 4.96 -20.10
N MET A 216 15.08 4.41 -18.88
CA MET A 216 16.21 4.09 -18.00
C MET A 216 17.05 2.91 -18.49
N LEU A 217 16.44 1.90 -19.13
CA LEU A 217 17.16 0.77 -19.73
C LEU A 217 17.95 1.17 -20.98
N ALA A 218 17.51 2.20 -21.71
CA ALA A 218 18.24 2.74 -22.85
C ALA A 218 19.41 3.65 -22.44
N LEU A 219 19.38 4.19 -21.22
CA LEU A 219 20.38 5.15 -20.72
C LEU A 219 21.83 4.63 -20.80
N PRO A 220 22.17 3.39 -20.39
CA PRO A 220 23.53 2.86 -20.54
C PRO A 220 24.04 2.88 -21.99
N LEU A 221 23.18 2.66 -22.98
CA LEU A 221 23.55 2.64 -24.41
C LEU A 221 23.93 4.04 -24.90
N VAL A 222 23.16 5.04 -24.48
CA VAL A 222 23.45 6.46 -24.76
C VAL A 222 24.77 6.86 -24.09
N LEU A 223 24.94 6.49 -22.82
CA LEU A 223 26.15 6.79 -22.04
C LEU A 223 27.41 6.10 -22.60
N TYR A 224 27.28 4.90 -23.15
CA TYR A 224 28.40 4.18 -23.77
C TYR A 224 29.00 4.94 -24.97
N GLY A 225 28.20 5.75 -25.67
CA GLY A 225 28.66 6.60 -26.77
C GLY A 225 29.62 7.72 -26.34
N LEU A 226 29.63 8.09 -25.05
CA LEU A 226 30.44 9.19 -24.52
C LEU A 226 31.90 8.75 -24.27
N PRO A 227 32.91 9.57 -24.62
CA PRO A 227 34.33 9.18 -24.59
C PRO A 227 34.84 8.74 -23.21
N GLY A 228 34.27 9.21 -22.10
CA GLY A 228 34.63 8.81 -20.73
C GLY A 228 33.94 7.54 -20.20
N LEU A 229 32.83 7.11 -20.83
CA LEU A 229 31.95 6.04 -20.35
C LEU A 229 31.91 4.82 -21.29
N ARG A 230 32.83 4.74 -22.26
CA ARG A 230 33.00 3.59 -23.17
C ARG A 230 33.28 2.25 -22.49
N ARG A 231 33.47 2.22 -21.16
CA ARG A 231 33.49 0.96 -20.41
C ARG A 231 32.06 0.67 -19.95
N ALA A 232 31.47 -0.41 -20.48
CA ALA A 232 30.07 -0.78 -20.24
C ALA A 232 29.69 -0.78 -18.75
N TRP A 233 30.57 -1.27 -17.87
CA TRP A 233 30.32 -1.26 -16.42
C TRP A 233 30.19 0.15 -15.82
N ARG A 234 30.92 1.15 -16.34
CA ARG A 234 30.81 2.55 -15.89
C ARG A 234 29.48 3.16 -16.31
N ALA A 235 29.10 2.95 -17.57
CA ALA A 235 27.81 3.40 -18.09
C ALA A 235 26.64 2.77 -17.30
N ALA A 236 26.73 1.48 -17.00
CA ALA A 236 25.74 0.77 -16.20
C ALA A 236 25.68 1.27 -14.75
N ALA A 237 26.82 1.51 -14.10
CA ALA A 237 26.85 2.04 -12.74
C ALA A 237 26.20 3.44 -12.65
N VAL A 238 26.52 4.32 -13.61
CA VAL A 238 25.94 5.67 -13.68
C VAL A 238 24.43 5.60 -13.94
N ALA A 239 23.99 4.74 -14.86
CA ALA A 239 22.57 4.56 -15.14
C ALA A 239 21.80 3.96 -13.95
N ALA A 240 22.37 2.98 -13.26
CA ALA A 240 21.78 2.39 -12.06
C ALA A 240 21.62 3.43 -10.94
N LEU A 241 22.64 4.28 -10.72
CA LEU A 241 22.54 5.38 -9.78
C LEU A 241 21.48 6.40 -10.20
N ALA A 242 21.40 6.74 -11.50
CA ALA A 242 20.37 7.63 -12.02
C ALA A 242 18.95 7.07 -11.79
N CYS A 243 18.73 5.76 -11.97
CA CYS A 243 17.46 5.11 -11.65
C CYS A 243 17.06 5.31 -10.17
N LEU A 244 18.00 5.06 -9.25
CA LEU A 244 17.75 5.20 -7.81
C LEU A 244 17.46 6.66 -7.43
N LEU A 245 18.26 7.60 -7.97
CA LEU A 245 18.06 9.03 -7.73
C LEU A 245 16.73 9.52 -8.28
N LEU A 246 16.35 9.09 -9.48
CA LEU A 246 15.08 9.46 -10.09
C LEU A 246 13.90 8.91 -9.29
N SER A 247 13.96 7.65 -8.87
CA SER A 247 12.97 7.05 -7.98
C SER A 247 12.82 7.83 -6.68
N ALA A 248 13.94 8.21 -6.05
CA ALA A 248 13.93 8.97 -4.81
C ALA A 248 13.37 10.39 -5.00
N LEU A 249 13.69 11.04 -6.12
CA LEU A 249 13.19 12.38 -6.47
C LEU A 249 11.68 12.36 -6.71
N LEU A 250 11.19 11.37 -7.47
CA LEU A 250 9.76 11.17 -7.71
C LEU A 250 8.99 10.95 -6.40
N LEU A 251 9.53 10.12 -5.51
CA LEU A 251 8.90 9.87 -4.21
C LEU A 251 8.90 11.13 -3.35
N ARG A 252 10.03 11.82 -3.24
CA ARG A 252 10.20 12.97 -2.33
C ARG A 252 9.42 14.22 -2.77
N HIS A 253 9.38 14.51 -4.06
CA HIS A 253 8.83 15.78 -4.57
C HIS A 253 7.46 15.63 -5.21
N ALA A 254 7.15 14.48 -5.80
CA ALA A 254 5.87 14.26 -6.47
C ALA A 254 4.97 13.27 -5.72
N GLY A 255 5.45 12.64 -4.65
CA GLY A 255 4.72 11.56 -3.98
C GLY A 255 4.50 10.34 -4.89
N LEU A 256 5.30 10.19 -5.96
CA LEU A 256 5.14 9.13 -6.95
C LEU A 256 6.10 7.98 -6.66
N TRP A 257 5.57 6.76 -6.59
CA TRP A 257 6.37 5.56 -6.41
C TRP A 257 6.62 4.85 -7.74
N TRP A 258 7.90 4.74 -8.10
CA TRP A 258 8.39 3.93 -9.21
C TRP A 258 9.40 2.92 -8.68
N PRO A 259 9.15 1.60 -8.76
CA PRO A 259 10.07 0.59 -8.21
C PRO A 259 11.32 0.45 -9.09
N PRO A 260 12.51 0.89 -8.65
CA PRO A 260 13.71 0.92 -9.49
C PRO A 260 14.43 -0.43 -9.56
N ALA A 261 14.11 -1.36 -8.64
CA ALA A 261 14.89 -2.57 -8.39
C ALA A 261 15.05 -3.45 -9.64
N ALA A 262 13.96 -3.73 -10.37
CA ALA A 262 13.99 -4.52 -11.58
C ALA A 262 14.85 -3.87 -12.69
N CYS A 263 14.70 -2.55 -12.88
CA CYS A 263 15.48 -1.82 -13.88
C CYS A 263 16.97 -1.82 -13.53
N VAL A 264 17.32 -1.57 -12.26
CA VAL A 264 18.72 -1.63 -11.79
C VAL A 264 19.28 -3.04 -11.98
N ALA A 265 18.55 -4.09 -11.60
CA ALA A 265 18.97 -5.47 -11.77
C ALA A 265 19.25 -5.81 -13.25
N LEU A 266 18.35 -5.41 -14.16
CA LEU A 266 18.53 -5.62 -15.61
C LEU A 266 19.73 -4.86 -16.17
N ILE A 267 19.95 -3.61 -15.77
CA ILE A 267 21.11 -2.81 -16.18
C ILE A 267 22.42 -3.50 -15.74
N LEU A 268 22.49 -3.93 -14.48
CA LEU A 268 23.67 -4.59 -13.93
C LEU A 268 23.90 -5.96 -14.59
N ALA A 269 22.86 -6.76 -14.76
CA ALA A 269 22.93 -8.05 -15.44
C ALA A 269 23.41 -7.89 -16.88
N GLY A 270 22.87 -6.92 -17.62
CA GLY A 270 23.30 -6.60 -18.99
C GLY A 270 24.78 -6.22 -19.07
N ALA A 271 25.27 -5.43 -18.10
CA ALA A 271 26.68 -5.06 -18.03
C ALA A 271 27.61 -6.25 -17.76
N VAL A 272 27.21 -7.15 -16.83
CA VAL A 272 27.95 -8.38 -16.54
C VAL A 272 27.99 -9.29 -17.75
N LEU A 273 26.84 -9.53 -18.40
CA LEU A 273 26.75 -10.37 -19.59
C LEU A 273 27.60 -9.82 -20.75
N TRP A 274 27.59 -8.51 -20.96
CA TRP A 274 28.41 -7.86 -21.97
C TRP A 274 29.91 -8.04 -21.73
N GLU A 275 30.36 -7.87 -20.49
CA GLU A 275 31.77 -8.07 -20.12
C GLU A 275 32.19 -9.54 -20.30
N LEU A 276 31.33 -10.49 -19.92
CA LEU A 276 31.56 -11.92 -20.13
C LEU A 276 31.65 -12.25 -21.63
N ALA A 277 30.74 -11.74 -22.45
CA ALA A 277 30.74 -11.94 -23.90
C ALA A 277 32.04 -11.41 -24.53
N ASN A 278 32.47 -10.20 -24.18
CA ASN A 278 33.72 -9.62 -24.67
C ASN A 278 34.95 -10.44 -24.25
N ARG A 279 34.97 -10.96 -23.01
CA ARG A 279 36.07 -11.82 -22.55
C ARG A 279 36.12 -13.14 -23.32
N LEU A 280 34.97 -13.77 -23.55
CA LEU A 280 34.88 -14.99 -24.35
C LEU A 280 35.35 -14.76 -25.79
N ASP A 281 34.92 -13.67 -26.41
CA ASP A 281 35.37 -13.26 -27.75
C ASP A 281 36.88 -13.10 -27.83
N VAL A 282 37.48 -12.41 -26.85
CA VAL A 282 38.94 -12.24 -26.79
C VAL A 282 39.65 -13.59 -26.64
N LEU A 283 39.12 -14.50 -25.82
CA LEU A 283 39.69 -15.85 -25.65
C LEU A 283 39.58 -16.71 -26.91
N LEU A 284 38.44 -16.66 -27.60
CA LEU A 284 38.22 -17.38 -28.88
C LEU A 284 39.13 -16.84 -30.00
N ARG A 285 39.28 -15.51 -30.09
CA ARG A 285 40.24 -14.86 -31.02
C ARG A 285 41.70 -15.22 -30.70
N ARG A 286 42.05 -15.38 -29.42
CA ARG A 286 43.40 -15.86 -29.01
C ARG A 286 43.63 -17.33 -29.39
N ARG A 287 42.65 -18.21 -29.18
CA ARG A 287 42.74 -19.64 -29.56
C ARG A 287 42.87 -19.85 -31.07
N SER A 288 42.08 -19.15 -31.86
CA SER A 288 42.15 -19.20 -33.33
C SER A 288 43.51 -18.73 -33.86
N ARG A 289 44.05 -17.61 -33.36
CA ARG A 289 45.40 -17.14 -33.72
C ARG A 289 46.49 -18.14 -33.38
N ARG A 290 46.45 -18.78 -32.20
CA ARG A 290 47.45 -19.80 -31.81
C ARG A 290 47.41 -21.03 -32.72
N ARG A 291 46.21 -21.48 -33.14
CA ARG A 291 46.08 -22.61 -34.08
C ARG A 291 46.67 -22.29 -35.46
N LEU A 292 46.43 -21.09 -35.97
CA LEU A 292 46.99 -20.64 -37.26
C LEU A 292 48.52 -20.56 -37.20
N LEU A 293 49.09 -20.02 -36.11
CA LEU A 293 50.55 -19.95 -35.93
C LEU A 293 51.19 -21.34 -35.76
N ALA A 294 50.53 -22.26 -35.07
CA ALA A 294 51.01 -23.64 -34.94
C ALA A 294 50.99 -24.37 -36.30
N ALA A 295 49.98 -24.12 -37.13
CA ALA A 295 49.90 -24.69 -38.48
C ALA A 295 50.98 -24.13 -39.42
N SER A 296 51.36 -22.84 -39.27
CA SER A 296 52.41 -22.23 -40.10
C SER A 296 53.84 -22.57 -39.69
N LEU A 297 54.06 -23.07 -38.47
CA LEU A 297 55.39 -23.48 -37.96
C LEU A 297 55.64 -24.99 -38.11
N GLY A 298 54.60 -25.77 -38.42
CA GLY A 298 54.68 -27.22 -38.66
C GLY A 298 54.73 -27.61 -40.14
N ALA A 299 54.82 -26.63 -41.05
CA ALA A 299 55.01 -26.79 -42.50
C ALA A 299 56.36 -26.17 -42.90
#